data_AF-A0A523CZI4-F1
#
_entry.id   AF-A0A523CZI4-F1
#
_cell.length_a   1.000
_cell.length_b   1.000
_cell.length_c   1.000
_cell.angle_alpha   90.00
_cell.angle_beta   90.00
_cell.angle_gamma   90.00
#
_symmetry.space_group_name_H-M   'P 1'
#
loop_
_entity.id
_entity.type
_entity.pdbx_description
1 polymer ?
#
loop_
_entity_poly.entity_id
_entity_poly.type
_entity_poly.pdbx_seq_one_letter_code
_entity_poly.pdbx_strand_id
1 'polypeptide(L)' 'MFHVKRRISNMDGRVAWVENRHELDSVVATHGTDGVVDNERPMCAYPRRAVYTGPGGGKNDPTNWVESNFFCQ' A
#
# COMPACT_ATOMS: atom_id res chain seq x y z
N MET A 1 6.14 -4.93 -13.56
CA MET A 1 7.12 -5.27 -12.49
C MET A 1 6.54 -4.77 -11.17
N PHE A 2 6.50 -5.58 -10.11
CA PHE A 2 6.01 -5.12 -8.81
C PHE A 2 7.12 -4.37 -8.08
N HIS A 3 6.90 -3.09 -7.82
CA HIS A 3 7.78 -2.24 -7.01
C HIS A 3 7.12 -2.00 -5.66
N VAL A 4 7.67 -2.53 -4.58
CA VAL A 4 7.16 -2.20 -3.24
C VAL A 4 7.68 -0.82 -2.84
N LYS A 5 6.94 0.26 -3.17
CA LYS A 5 7.20 1.59 -2.61
C LYS A 5 6.66 1.65 -1.19
N ARG A 6 7.50 1.29 -0.21
CA ARG A 6 7.22 1.66 1.18
C ARG A 6 6.98 3.16 1.24
N ARG A 7 5.80 3.61 1.69
CA ARG A 7 5.67 4.94 2.29
C ARG A 7 6.33 4.88 3.66
N ILE A 8 7.64 4.79 3.63
CA ILE A 8 8.47 5.39 4.65
C ILE A 8 8.95 6.67 3.98
N SER A 9 8.73 7.81 4.61
CA SER A 9 9.08 9.13 4.07
C SER A 9 10.57 9.30 3.69
N ASN A 10 11.42 8.29 3.92
CA ASN A 10 12.86 8.24 3.64
C ASN A 10 13.40 6.82 3.94
N MET A 11 14.72 6.56 4.03
CA MET A 11 15.27 5.31 4.61
C MET A 11 14.92 5.07 6.12
N ASP A 12 14.10 5.93 6.72
CA ASP A 12 13.96 6.12 8.19
C ASP A 12 12.98 5.17 8.91
N GLY A 13 12.23 4.35 8.19
CA GLY A 13 11.13 3.55 8.75
C GLY A 13 11.52 2.15 9.10
N ARG A 14 12.62 1.64 8.52
CA ARG A 14 13.31 0.47 9.07
C ARG A 14 14.02 0.87 10.36
N VAL A 15 14.61 2.07 10.40
CA VAL A 15 15.21 2.64 11.62
C VAL A 15 14.13 2.85 12.68
N ALA A 16 12.99 3.47 12.35
CA ALA A 16 11.91 3.65 13.34
C ALA A 16 11.28 2.34 13.82
N TRP A 17 11.14 1.32 12.97
CA TRP A 17 10.64 0.01 13.41
C TRP A 17 11.64 -0.71 14.34
N VAL A 18 12.92 -0.79 13.95
CA VAL A 18 13.97 -1.48 14.73
C VAL A 18 14.32 -0.70 16.00
N GLU A 19 14.49 0.62 15.90
CA GLU A 19 15.02 1.45 16.99
C GLU A 19 13.93 2.07 17.88
N ASN A 20 12.74 2.37 17.34
CA ASN A 20 11.66 3.05 18.09
C ASN A 20 10.46 2.14 18.43
N ARG A 21 10.54 0.83 18.14
CA ARG A 21 9.45 -0.15 18.37
C ARG A 21 8.09 0.28 17.78
N HIS A 22 8.10 1.03 16.69
CA HIS A 22 6.85 1.44 16.04
C HIS A 22 6.37 0.34 15.09
N GLU A 23 5.25 -0.30 15.42
CA GLU A 23 4.66 -1.33 14.57
C GLU A 23 4.21 -0.74 13.22
N LEU A 24 4.51 -1.43 12.13
CA LEU A 24 4.04 -1.04 10.82
C LEU A 24 2.66 -1.65 10.58
N ASP A 25 1.63 -0.81 10.55
CA ASP A 25 0.27 -1.24 10.23
C ASP A 25 0.14 -1.75 8.78
N SER A 26 0.89 -1.14 7.86
CA SER A 26 0.92 -1.56 6.46
C SER A 26 2.19 -1.09 5.72
N VAL A 27 2.41 -1.67 4.55
CA VAL A 27 3.41 -1.23 3.57
C VAL A 27 2.73 -1.06 2.23
N VAL A 28 2.87 0.10 1.57
CA VAL A 28 2.32 0.27 0.22
C VAL A 28 3.15 -0.52 -0.79
N ALA A 29 2.47 -1.30 -1.63
CA ALA A 29 3.02 -1.98 -2.78
C ALA A 29 2.47 -1.35 -4.05
N THR A 30 3.33 -1.18 -5.05
CA THR A 30 2.95 -0.66 -6.36
C THR A 30 3.23 -1.69 -7.45
N HIS A 31 2.33 -1.81 -8.42
CA HIS A 31 2.63 -2.41 -9.70
C HIS A 31 2.83 -1.29 -10.70
N GLY A 32 3.78 -1.47 -11.62
CA GLY A 32 3.95 -0.58 -12.74
C GLY A 32 4.18 -1.33 -14.05
N THR A 33 3.65 -0.73 -15.11
CA THR A 33 3.77 -1.13 -16.51
C THR A 33 4.51 -0.02 -17.24
N ASP A 34 5.56 -0.35 -17.99
CA ASP A 34 6.39 0.62 -18.71
C ASP A 34 6.93 1.77 -17.84
N GLY A 35 7.20 1.48 -16.56
CA GLY A 35 7.70 2.45 -15.59
C GLY A 35 6.63 3.37 -14.98
N VAL A 36 5.37 3.23 -15.38
CA VAL A 36 4.23 3.98 -14.85
C VAL A 36 3.50 3.13 -13.81
N VAL A 37 3.25 3.68 -12.63
CA VAL A 37 2.45 3.01 -11.58
C VAL A 37 1.00 2.95 -12.02
N ASP A 38 0.41 1.75 -12.02
CA ASP A 38 -0.97 1.49 -12.45
C ASP A 38 -1.82 0.79 -11.38
N ASN A 39 -1.22 0.43 -10.24
CA ASN A 39 -1.92 -0.21 -9.12
C ASN A 39 -1.14 0.04 -7.83
N GLU A 40 -1.79 0.62 -6.83
CA GLU A 40 -1.26 0.81 -5.49
C GLU A 40 -2.15 0.08 -4.48
N ARG A 41 -1.54 -0.71 -3.59
CA ARG A 41 -2.25 -1.42 -2.52
C ARG A 41 -1.46 -1.45 -1.22
N PRO A 42 -2.11 -1.23 -0.07
CA PRO A 42 -1.47 -1.52 1.21
C PRO A 42 -1.34 -3.04 1.39
N MET A 43 -0.14 -3.52 1.66
CA MET A 43 0.11 -4.83 2.26
C MET A 43 -0.07 -4.69 3.77
N CYS A 44 -1.18 -5.19 4.26
CA CYS A 44 -1.54 -5.09 5.67
C CYS A 44 -0.72 -6.05 6.53
N ALA A 45 -0.42 -5.65 7.76
CA ALA A 45 0.09 -6.57 8.76
C ALA A 45 -0.93 -7.70 9.00
N TYR A 46 -0.45 -8.94 9.00
CA TYR A 46 -1.28 -10.12 9.30
C TYR A 46 -1.95 -9.97 10.67
N PRO A 47 -3.24 -10.35 10.84
CA PRO A 47 -4.11 -11.08 9.90
C PRO A 47 -4.99 -10.21 8.98
N ARG A 48 -4.83 -8.88 9.03
CA ARG A 48 -5.67 -7.94 8.27
C ARG A 48 -5.45 -8.09 6.77
N ARG A 49 -6.45 -7.71 5.97
CA ARG A 49 -6.40 -7.69 4.51
C ARG A 49 -6.80 -6.33 3.97
N ALA A 50 -6.23 -5.96 2.82
CA ALA A 50 -6.66 -4.77 2.10
C ALA A 50 -8.04 -5.00 1.48
N VAL A 51 -9.02 -4.22 1.91
CA VAL A 51 -10.39 -4.22 1.43
C VAL A 51 -10.63 -2.92 0.66
N TYR A 52 -11.22 -3.01 -0.54
CA TYR A 52 -11.61 -1.83 -1.31
C TYR A 52 -12.76 -1.09 -0.62
N THR A 53 -12.55 0.17 -0.31
CA THR A 53 -13.49 1.08 0.37
C THR A 53 -13.77 2.35 -0.44
N GLY A 54 -13.24 2.44 -1.66
CA GLY A 54 -13.46 3.55 -2.59
C GLY A 54 -14.89 3.60 -3.17
N PRO A 55 -15.13 4.43 -4.20
CA PRO A 55 -16.44 4.63 -4.80
C PRO A 55 -17.13 3.32 -5.22
N GLY A 56 -18.45 3.26 -5.03
CA GLY A 56 -19.27 2.08 -5.35
C GLY A 56 -19.14 1.68 -6.82
N GLY A 57 -19.01 0.36 -7.06
CA GLY A 57 -18.77 -0.18 -8.41
C GLY A 57 -17.35 0.05 -8.97
N GLY A 58 -16.55 0.91 -8.35
CA GLY A 58 -15.23 1.32 -8.86
C GLY A 58 -14.12 0.28 -8.73
N LYS A 59 -14.29 -0.80 -7.96
CA LYS A 59 -13.24 -1.81 -7.72
C LYS A 59 -12.70 -2.48 -8.99
N ASN A 60 -13.52 -2.55 -10.05
CA ASN A 60 -13.17 -3.19 -11.32
C ASN A 60 -12.56 -2.19 -12.32
N ASP A 61 -12.50 -0.90 -11.97
CA ASP A 61 -11.88 0.14 -12.78
C ASP A 61 -10.46 0.40 -12.27
N PRO A 62 -9.42 0.16 -13.09
CA PRO A 62 -8.02 0.34 -12.71
C PRO A 62 -7.68 1.76 -12.24
N THR A 63 -8.43 2.78 -12.67
CA THR A 63 -8.22 4.16 -12.21
C THR A 63 -8.48 4.32 -10.72
N ASN A 64 -9.24 3.41 -10.11
CA ASN A 64 -9.51 3.39 -8.67
C ASN A 64 -8.52 2.53 -7.88
N TRP A 65 -7.51 1.93 -8.51
CA TRP A 65 -6.47 1.15 -7.83
C TRP A 65 -5.38 2.05 -7.25
N VAL A 66 -5.81 2.99 -6.43
CA VAL A 66 -4.96 3.90 -5.64
C VAL A 66 -5.06 3.52 -4.17
N GLU A 67 -3.97 3.69 -3.41
CA GLU A 67 -3.87 3.20 -2.03
C GLU A 67 -5.00 3.72 -1.12
N SER A 68 -5.41 4.98 -1.30
CA SER A 68 -6.47 5.62 -0.51
C SER A 68 -7.85 4.97 -0.65
N ASN A 69 -8.06 4.14 -1.69
CA ASN A 69 -9.30 3.40 -1.90
C ASN A 69 -9.29 2.02 -1.22
N PHE A 70 -8.25 1.69 -0.46
CA PHE A 70 -8.13 0.44 0.27
C PHE A 70 -7.89 0.70 1.76
N PHE A 71 -8.48 -0.15 2.59
CA PHE A 71 -8.28 -0.11 4.04
C PHE A 71 -7.90 -1.49 4.58
N CYS A 72 -7.05 -1.52 5.60
CA CYS A 72 -6.67 -2.75 6.28
C CYS A 72 -7.72 -3.12 7.33
N GLN A 73 -8.44 -4.22 7.10
CA GLN A 73 -9.47 -4.76 8.01
C GLN A 73 -9.21 -6.24 8.32
#